data_AF-A0A7X7MUM9-F1
#
_entry.id   AF-A0A7X7MUM9-F1
#
_cell.length_a   1.000
_cell.length_b   1.000
_cell.length_c   1.000
_cell.angle_alpha   90.00
_cell.angle_beta   90.00
_cell.angle_gamma   90.00
#
_symmetry.space_group_name_H-M   'P 1'
#
loop_
_entity.id
_entity.type
_entity.pdbx_description
1 polymer ?
#
loop_
_entity_poly.entity_id
_entity_poly.type
_entity_poly.pdbx_seq_one_letter_code
_entity_poly.pdbx_strand_id
1 'polypeptide(L)' 'MLKSAHFFAGANTADGFTNYFGDIVYMKNCTHMYYIKGGPGVGKSTFMKRMGEIYEKDDAEIVYYHCSSDPDSLDGV' A
#
# COMPACT_ATOMS: atom_id res chain seq x y z
N MET A 1 3.02 15.42 -13.73
CA MET A 1 2.91 14.84 -12.38
C MET A 1 2.82 13.33 -12.53
N LEU A 2 3.36 12.56 -11.59
CA LEU A 2 3.26 11.09 -11.62
C LEU A 2 1.81 10.71 -11.29
N LYS A 3 1.13 10.01 -12.21
CA LYS A 3 -0.25 9.49 -12.00
C LYS A 3 -0.30 8.53 -10.81
N SER A 4 0.72 7.71 -10.68
CA SER A 4 0.90 6.82 -9.55
C SER A 4 2.37 6.68 -9.19
N ALA A 5 2.61 6.41 -7.91
CA ALA A 5 3.93 6.12 -7.36
C ALA A 5 3.91 4.76 -6.66
N HIS A 6 5.06 4.10 -6.62
CA HIS A 6 5.22 2.78 -6.01
C HIS A 6 6.39 2.80 -5.03
N PHE A 7 6.15 2.32 -3.82
CA PHE A 7 7.16 2.26 -2.76
C PHE A 7 7.09 0.94 -2.00
N PHE A 8 8.15 0.65 -1.26
CA PHE A 8 8.12 -0.32 -0.17
C PHE A 8 8.09 0.45 1.14
N ALA A 9 7.03 0.28 1.92
CA ALA A 9 6.91 0.87 3.25
C ALA A 9 7.58 0.02 4.34
N GLY A 10 8.02 -1.19 4.01
CA GLY A 10 8.80 -2.03 4.89
C GLY A 10 9.76 -2.93 4.13
N ALA A 11 10.85 -3.32 4.78
CA ALA A 11 11.89 -4.16 4.20
C ALA A 11 12.70 -4.86 5.30
N ASN A 12 13.38 -5.94 4.95
CA ASN A 12 14.38 -6.57 5.81
C ASN A 12 15.76 -5.93 5.59
N THR A 13 16.35 -5.40 6.66
CA THR A 13 17.68 -4.81 6.67
C THR A 13 18.65 -5.70 7.45
N ALA A 14 19.93 -5.34 7.49
CA ALA A 14 20.92 -6.02 8.32
C ALA A 14 20.56 -6.00 9.83
N ASP A 15 19.79 -5.01 10.28
CA ASP A 15 19.36 -4.84 11.67
C ASP A 15 17.96 -5.44 11.93
N GLY A 16 17.39 -6.13 10.95
CA GLY A 16 16.06 -6.75 11.04
C GLY A 16 14.99 -6.03 10.21
N PHE A 17 13.73 -6.36 10.48
CA PHE A 17 12.59 -5.81 9.74
C PHE A 17 12.34 -4.34 10.13
N THR A 18 12.27 -3.48 9.12
CA THR A 18 11.95 -2.06 9.25
C THR A 18 10.56 -1.80 8.67
N ASN A 19 9.76 -1.00 9.37
CA ASN A 19 8.39 -0.65 8.98
C ASN A 19 8.15 0.86 9.12
N TYR A 20 7.79 1.52 8.03
CA TYR A 20 7.52 2.95 7.92
C TYR A 20 6.03 3.29 7.72
N PHE A 21 5.11 2.31 7.75
CA PHE A 21 3.67 2.60 7.60
C PHE A 21 3.15 3.61 8.65
N GLY A 22 3.74 3.62 9.86
CA GLY A 22 3.40 4.60 10.90
C GLY A 22 3.78 6.04 10.57
N ASP A 23 4.81 6.24 9.74
CA ASP A 23 5.30 7.56 9.34
C ASP A 23 4.58 8.08 8.07
N ILE A 24 4.11 7.15 7.24
CA ILE A 24 3.40 7.45 5.99
C ILE A 24 1.98 7.97 6.26
N VAL A 25 1.23 7.30 7.14
CA VAL A 25 -0.18 7.62 7.33
C VAL A 25 -0.38 8.59 8.49
N TYR A 26 -0.30 9.88 8.20
CA TYR A 26 -0.67 10.92 9.16
C TYR A 26 -2.19 11.00 9.31
N MET A 27 -2.71 10.44 10.42
CA MET A 27 -4.15 10.41 10.73
C MET A 27 -4.83 11.78 10.69
N LYS A 28 -4.09 12.88 10.90
CA LYS A 28 -4.64 14.25 10.85
C LYS A 28 -5.14 14.66 9.45
N ASN A 29 -4.57 14.08 8.40
CA ASN A 29 -4.92 14.40 7.00
C ASN A 29 -5.65 13.24 6.31
N CYS A 30 -5.94 12.16 7.04
CA CYS A 30 -6.59 10.98 6.50
C CYS A 30 -8.10 11.07 6.75
N THR A 31 -8.89 11.29 5.69
CA THR A 31 -10.35 11.33 5.81
C THR A 31 -10.92 9.96 6.17
N HIS A 32 -10.35 8.88 5.61
CA HIS A 32 -10.78 7.51 5.86
C HIS A 32 -9.58 6.56 5.84
N MET A 33 -9.51 5.68 6.84
CA MET A 33 -8.53 4.60 6.93
C MET A 33 -9.26 3.26 7.04
N TYR A 34 -8.91 2.32 6.16
CA TYR A 34 -9.51 0.99 6.14
C TYR A 34 -8.44 -0.07 6.43
N TYR A 35 -8.71 -0.94 7.41
CA TYR A 35 -7.89 -2.11 7.68
C TYR A 35 -8.51 -3.36 7.07
N ILE A 36 -7.86 -3.91 6.05
CA ILE A 36 -8.28 -5.16 5.40
C ILE A 36 -7.64 -6.33 6.13
N LYS A 37 -8.42 -7.08 6.90
CA LYS A 37 -7.96 -8.30 7.58
C LYS A 37 -8.32 -9.54 6.77
N GLY A 38 -7.41 -10.50 6.73
CA GLY A 38 -7.64 -11.79 6.09
C GLY A 38 -6.36 -12.63 5.99
N GLY A 39 -6.52 -13.96 5.92
CA GLY A 39 -5.40 -14.90 5.81
C GLY A 39 -4.58 -14.73 4.51
N PRO A 40 -3.45 -15.44 4.38
CA PRO A 40 -2.73 -15.51 3.11
C PRO A 40 -3.64 -15.99 1.97
N GLY A 41 -3.50 -15.43 0.77
CA GLY A 41 -4.22 -15.89 -0.42
C GLY A 41 -5.71 -15.52 -0.52
N VAL A 42 -6.30 -14.80 0.45
CA VAL A 42 -7.74 -14.42 0.40
C VAL A 42 -8.06 -13.22 -0.49
N GLY A 43 -7.09 -12.75 -1.30
CA GLY A 43 -7.32 -11.69 -2.28
C GLY A 43 -7.15 -10.24 -1.80
N LYS A 44 -6.50 -10.00 -0.64
CA LYS A 44 -6.27 -8.64 -0.11
C LYS A 44 -5.53 -7.72 -1.10
N SER A 45 -4.40 -8.17 -1.61
CA SER A 45 -3.60 -7.45 -2.62
C SER A 45 -4.41 -7.21 -3.90
N THR A 46 -5.11 -8.23 -4.39
CA THR A 46 -5.98 -8.11 -5.56
C THR A 46 -7.08 -7.05 -5.36
N PHE A 47 -7.68 -6.99 -4.17
CA PHE A 47 -8.66 -5.97 -3.83
C PHE A 47 -8.04 -4.57 -3.87
N MET A 48 -6.88 -4.36 -3.24
CA MET A 48 -6.18 -3.08 -3.24
C MET A 48 -5.78 -2.63 -4.65
N LYS A 49 -5.26 -3.53 -5.48
CA LYS A 49 -4.93 -3.22 -6.89
C LYS A 49 -6.15 -2.74 -7.68
N ARG A 50 -7.28 -3.44 -7.53
CA ARG A 50 -8.54 -3.05 -8.20
C ARG A 50 -9.03 -1.67 -7.76
N MET A 51 -8.91 -1.35 -6.47
CA MET A 51 -9.25 -0.01 -5.98
C MET A 51 -8.33 1.06 -6.59
N GLY A 52 -7.02 0.81 -6.60
CA GLY A 52 -6.05 1.72 -7.22
C GLY A 52 -6.33 1.96 -8.71
N GLU A 53 -6.55 0.89 -9.48
CA GLU A 53 -6.89 0.98 -10.91
C GLU A 53 -8.17 1.78 -11.20
N ILE A 54 -9.16 1.77 -10.29
CA ILE A 54 -10.37 2.59 -10.41
C ILE A 54 -10.01 4.07 -10.25
N TYR A 55 -9.29 4.42 -9.19
CA TYR A 55 -8.93 5.80 -8.91
C TYR A 55 -7.91 6.38 -9.91
N GLU A 56 -7.01 5.57 -10.47
CA GLU A 56 -6.10 6.00 -11.55
C GLU A 56 -6.86 6.38 -12.83
N LYS A 57 -7.96 5.68 -13.12
CA LYS A 57 -8.86 6.00 -14.24
C LYS A 57 -9.60 7.31 -14.02
N ASP A 58 -9.87 7.64 -12.76
CA ASP A 58 -10.48 8.90 -12.34
C ASP A 58 -9.46 10.05 -12.20
N ASP A 59 -8.21 9.84 -12.65
CA ASP A 59 -7.11 10.81 -12.63
C ASP A 59 -6.68 11.25 -11.22
N ALA A 60 -6.97 10.43 -10.20
CA ALA A 60 -6.51 10.67 -8.84
C ALA A 60 -5.03 10.30 -8.66
N GLU A 61 -4.33 11.04 -7.80
CA GLU A 61 -2.98 10.68 -7.37
C GLU A 61 -3.03 9.48 -6.42
N ILE A 62 -2.25 8.43 -6.74
CA ILE A 62 -2.19 7.20 -5.94
C ILE A 62 -0.76 6.84 -5.58
N VAL A 63 -0.62 6.24 -4.40
CA VAL A 63 0.64 5.63 -3.96
C VAL A 63 0.40 4.18 -3.57
N TYR A 64 1.04 3.26 -4.27
CA TYR A 64 1.02 1.83 -3.94
C TYR A 64 2.18 1.47 -3.03
N TYR A 65 1.90 0.69 -1.99
CA TYR A 65 2.89 0.14 -1.08
C TYR A 65 2.99 -1.38 -1.26
N HIS A 66 4.12 -1.82 -1.81
CA HIS A 66 4.41 -3.22 -2.07
C HIS A 66 4.80 -3.98 -0.80
N CYS A 67 4.49 -5.27 -0.80
CA CYS A 67 4.83 -6.15 0.29
C CYS A 67 6.33 -6.42 0.31
N SER A 68 6.93 -6.33 1.50
CA SER A 68 8.36 -6.55 1.71
C SER A 68 8.87 -7.95 1.30
N SER A 69 7.97 -8.93 1.24
CA SER A 69 8.28 -10.34 0.94
C SER A 69 7.85 -10.78 -0.45
N ASP A 70 6.96 -10.04 -1.10
CA ASP A 70 6.43 -10.31 -2.44
C ASP A 70 6.19 -8.98 -3.17
N PRO A 71 7.10 -8.56 -4.07
CA PRO A 71 7.00 -7.31 -4.83
C PRO A 71 5.74 -7.20 -5.70
N ASP A 72 5.10 -8.32 -6.04
CA ASP A 72 3.85 -8.31 -6.80
C ASP A 72 2.62 -8.23 -5.88
N SER A 73 2.78 -8.29 -4.56
CA SER A 73 1.70 -8.13 -3.59
C SER A 73 1.70 -6.72 -2.99
N LEU A 74 0.52 -6.19 -2.67
CA LEU A 74 0.37 -4.91 -1.97
C LEU A 74 0.09 -5.12 -0.49
N ASP A 75 0.64 -4.23 0.33
CA ASP A 75 0.31 -4.03 1.76
C ASP A 75 -0.44 -2.70 1.99
N GLY A 76 -0.48 -1.80 0.99
CA GLY A 76 -1.27 -0.56 1.02
C GLY A 76 -1.48 0.07 -0.36
N VAL A 77 -2.51 0.90 -0.48
CA VAL A 77 -2.88 1.73 -1.64
C VAL A 77 -3.60 2.99 -1.15
#